data_AF-A0A2E8HA17-F1
#
_entry.id   AF-A0A2E8HA17-F1
#
_cell.length_a   1.000
_cell.length_b   1.000
_cell.length_c   1.000
_cell.angle_alpha   90.00
_cell.angle_beta   90.00
_cell.angle_gamma   90.00
#
_symmetry.space_group_name_H-M   'P 1'
#
loop_
_entity.id
_entity.type
_entity.pdbx_description
1 polymer ?
#
loop_
_entity_poly.entity_id
_entity_poly.type
_entity_poly.pdbx_seq_one_letter_code
_entity_poly.pdbx_strand_id
1 'polypeptide(L)'
;RLTSEIVLNLFMHGPVERGLDVAEGGVDIYNLTVDGIGLATVADSFAAIEQRVQSEQRLTWQELADLLAGDWEEAEDVRLMMKSIPRFGTGGTRADYWALRIGETYGDLVRGTPTPKGYRVLPGLFSHGTVNTFGSKLGATPNGRHAGDPVAHNANPDPGFLPGGGGAPTAKSTAVAAVQPRWGNTTPLQLDLDSSLARTLGGIDSVVALIRTHNELGGTLINLNVISREQLLAAHEDPESHPDLVVRVTGYSAYFRSLSKEYRQQVVDRMLAAGA
;
A
#
# COMPACT_ATOMS: atom_id res chain seq x y z
N ARG A 1 12.70 1.44 -33.72
CA ARG A 1 12.06 2.74 -34.01
C ARG A 1 10.70 2.69 -33.34
N LEU A 2 10.50 3.46 -32.27
CA LEU A 2 9.20 3.57 -31.61
C LEU A 2 8.23 4.29 -32.57
N THR A 3 6.98 3.87 -32.56
CA THR A 3 5.87 4.52 -33.26
C THR A 3 5.72 5.95 -32.73
N SER A 4 5.64 6.93 -33.62
CA SER A 4 5.35 8.31 -33.21
C SER A 4 3.96 8.41 -32.59
N GLU A 5 3.85 9.14 -31.49
CA GLU A 5 2.61 9.32 -30.75
C GLU A 5 1.78 10.45 -31.38
N ILE A 6 1.32 10.23 -32.61
CA ILE A 6 0.70 11.26 -33.47
C ILE A 6 -0.42 12.01 -32.75
N VAL A 7 -1.30 11.29 -32.05
CA VAL A 7 -2.41 11.91 -31.33
C VAL A 7 -1.88 12.80 -30.21
N LEU A 8 -0.99 12.29 -29.35
CA LEU A 8 -0.45 13.08 -28.24
C LEU A 8 0.33 14.31 -28.72
N ASN A 9 1.09 14.18 -29.82
CA ASN A 9 1.82 15.30 -30.42
C ASN A 9 0.91 16.46 -30.83
N LEU A 10 -0.30 16.15 -31.33
CA LEU A 10 -1.27 17.17 -31.77
C LEU A 10 -2.06 17.80 -30.61
N PHE A 11 -2.20 17.10 -29.48
CA PHE A 11 -3.00 17.53 -28.34
C PHE A 11 -2.18 18.04 -27.16
N MET A 12 -0.85 18.10 -27.27
CA MET A 12 0.04 18.65 -26.26
C MET A 12 0.77 19.89 -26.78
N HIS A 13 1.09 20.80 -25.87
CA HIS A 13 1.91 21.96 -26.20
C HIS A 13 3.39 21.56 -26.29
N GLY A 14 4.05 21.93 -27.39
CA GLY A 14 5.48 21.72 -27.59
C GLY A 14 5.86 20.82 -28.76
N PRO A 15 5.28 19.59 -28.91
CA PRO A 15 5.75 18.64 -29.90
C PRO A 15 5.74 19.17 -31.34
N VAL A 16 4.68 19.87 -31.74
CA VAL A 16 4.55 20.47 -33.09
C VAL A 16 5.52 21.64 -33.26
N GLU A 17 5.57 22.56 -32.29
CA GLU A 17 6.42 23.75 -32.34
C GLU A 17 7.91 23.38 -32.35
N ARG A 18 8.28 22.27 -31.71
CA ARG A 18 9.66 21.77 -31.60
C ARG A 18 10.03 20.75 -32.67
N GLY A 19 9.05 20.22 -33.41
CA GLY A 19 9.25 19.10 -34.34
C GLY A 19 9.80 17.86 -33.64
N LEU A 20 9.44 17.62 -32.38
CA LEU A 20 9.94 16.55 -31.53
C LEU A 20 8.78 15.76 -30.92
N ASP A 21 8.80 14.44 -31.03
CA ASP A 21 7.74 13.59 -30.49
C ASP A 21 7.62 13.73 -28.96
N VAL A 22 6.40 13.66 -28.43
CA VAL A 22 6.13 13.70 -26.98
C VAL A 22 6.95 12.66 -26.25
N ALA A 23 7.05 11.42 -26.76
CA ALA A 23 7.78 10.33 -26.12
C ALA A 23 9.30 10.59 -26.09
N GLU A 24 9.77 11.51 -26.93
CA GLU A 24 11.15 11.94 -27.00
C GLU A 24 11.43 13.23 -26.24
N GLY A 25 10.45 13.78 -25.51
CA GLY A 25 10.60 15.00 -24.72
C GLY A 25 10.12 16.27 -25.42
N GLY A 26 9.24 16.15 -26.43
CA GLY A 26 8.65 17.30 -27.13
C GLY A 26 7.82 18.24 -26.26
N VAL A 27 7.54 17.91 -25.00
CA VAL A 27 6.67 18.68 -24.09
C VAL A 27 7.43 19.46 -23.03
N ASP A 28 6.77 20.46 -22.45
CA ASP A 28 7.36 21.34 -21.42
C ASP A 28 7.69 20.60 -20.12
N ILE A 29 6.84 19.66 -19.76
CA ILE A 29 6.94 18.87 -18.53
C ILE A 29 6.94 17.41 -18.92
N TYR A 30 8.11 16.78 -18.79
CA TYR A 30 8.29 15.35 -18.99
C TYR A 30 8.80 14.73 -17.69
N ASN A 31 7.88 14.12 -16.95
CA ASN A 31 8.20 13.38 -15.73
C ASN A 31 7.82 11.93 -15.91
N LEU A 32 8.69 11.04 -15.45
CA LEU A 32 8.36 9.62 -15.29
C LEU A 32 8.05 9.35 -13.83
N THR A 33 7.32 8.28 -13.57
CA THR A 33 7.02 7.83 -12.21
C THR A 33 7.52 6.39 -12.03
N VAL A 34 7.99 6.09 -10.83
CA VAL A 34 8.27 4.72 -10.38
C VAL A 34 7.65 4.56 -9.01
N ASP A 35 7.02 3.41 -8.78
CA ASP A 35 6.33 3.11 -7.54
C ASP A 35 7.02 2.00 -6.75
N GLY A 36 7.15 2.22 -5.44
CA GLY A 36 7.50 1.20 -4.46
C GLY A 36 6.25 0.54 -3.90
N ILE A 37 6.39 -0.71 -3.45
CA ILE A 37 5.30 -1.52 -2.90
C ILE A 37 5.77 -2.27 -1.65
N GLY A 38 4.85 -2.54 -0.71
CA GLY A 38 5.10 -3.44 0.41
C GLY A 38 5.82 -2.77 1.59
N LEU A 39 5.64 -1.46 1.79
CA LEU A 39 6.42 -0.73 2.82
C LEU A 39 6.26 -1.35 4.21
N ALA A 40 5.03 -1.68 4.64
CA ALA A 40 4.82 -2.29 5.95
C ALA A 40 5.49 -3.66 6.05
N THR A 41 5.44 -4.48 5.00
CA THR A 41 6.13 -5.78 4.95
C THR A 41 7.63 -5.64 5.21
N VAL A 42 8.28 -4.65 4.59
CA VAL A 42 9.73 -4.43 4.76
C VAL A 42 10.03 -3.78 6.11
N ALA A 43 9.29 -2.74 6.49
CA ALA A 43 9.51 -2.00 7.73
C ALA A 43 9.29 -2.87 8.98
N ASP A 44 8.20 -3.64 9.01
CA ASP A 44 7.93 -4.59 10.08
C ASP A 44 8.97 -5.71 10.10
N SER A 45 9.46 -6.16 8.94
CA SER A 45 10.52 -7.17 8.88
C SER A 45 11.83 -6.66 9.47
N PHE A 46 12.24 -5.43 9.15
CA PHE A 46 13.46 -4.83 9.70
C PHE A 46 13.33 -4.60 11.20
N ALA A 47 12.17 -4.14 11.66
CA ALA A 47 11.88 -3.99 13.09
C ALA A 47 11.89 -5.34 13.82
N ALA A 48 11.30 -6.39 13.23
CA ALA A 48 11.29 -7.73 13.79
C ALA A 48 12.70 -8.32 13.91
N ILE A 49 13.53 -8.18 12.86
CA ILE A 49 14.94 -8.59 12.90
C ILE A 49 15.69 -7.84 13.99
N GLU A 50 15.61 -6.51 14.00
CA GLU A 50 16.35 -5.70 14.97
C GLU A 50 15.94 -6.03 16.41
N GLN A 51 14.65 -6.19 16.66
CA GLN A 51 14.17 -6.52 17.99
C GLN A 51 14.53 -7.97 18.38
N ARG A 52 14.16 -8.96 17.57
CA ARG A 52 14.20 -10.37 17.99
C ARG A 52 15.56 -11.04 17.79
N VAL A 53 16.30 -10.65 16.75
CA VAL A 53 17.62 -11.22 16.44
C VAL A 53 18.72 -10.38 17.09
N GLN A 54 18.71 -9.06 16.88
CA GLN A 54 19.83 -8.22 17.30
C GLN A 54 19.73 -7.79 18.78
N SER A 55 18.58 -7.28 19.22
CA SER A 55 18.43 -6.73 20.58
C SER A 55 18.14 -7.80 21.63
N GLU A 56 17.17 -8.68 21.37
CA GLU A 56 16.72 -9.69 22.33
C GLU A 56 17.44 -11.03 22.16
N GLN A 57 18.12 -11.24 21.03
CA GLN A 57 18.86 -12.47 20.71
C GLN A 57 18.04 -13.75 20.91
N ARG A 58 16.74 -13.70 20.59
CA ARG A 58 15.82 -14.86 20.65
C ARG A 58 16.07 -15.85 19.53
N LEU A 59 16.67 -15.38 18.43
CA LEU A 59 17.07 -16.15 17.27
C LEU A 59 18.44 -15.68 16.84
N THR A 60 19.25 -16.59 16.31
CA THR A 60 20.44 -16.28 15.54
C THR A 60 20.07 -15.90 14.10
N TRP A 61 21.00 -15.25 13.39
CA TRP A 61 20.85 -14.95 11.97
C TRP A 61 20.67 -16.21 11.11
N GLN A 62 21.36 -17.30 11.45
CA GLN A 62 21.27 -18.56 10.72
C GLN A 62 19.91 -19.23 10.94
N GLU A 63 19.45 -19.31 12.20
CA GLU A 63 18.11 -19.87 12.51
C GLU A 63 17.01 -19.10 11.78
N LEU A 64 17.07 -17.75 11.78
CA LEU A 64 16.09 -16.96 11.02
C LEU A 64 16.16 -17.28 9.52
N ALA A 65 17.35 -17.41 8.94
CA ALA A 65 17.49 -17.72 7.52
C ALA A 65 16.89 -19.09 7.18
N ASP A 66 17.13 -20.10 8.02
CA ASP A 66 16.62 -21.46 7.82
C ASP A 66 15.09 -21.50 7.97
N LEU A 67 14.54 -20.79 8.97
CA LEU A 67 13.10 -20.66 9.17
C LEU A 67 12.40 -19.97 7.99
N LEU A 68 13.01 -18.94 7.41
CA LEU A 68 12.44 -18.26 6.24
C LEU A 68 12.54 -19.12 4.97
N ALA A 69 13.62 -19.89 4.82
CA ALA A 69 13.79 -20.82 3.69
C ALA A 69 12.77 -21.97 3.74
N GLY A 70 12.43 -22.43 4.95
CA GLY A 70 11.40 -23.45 5.20
C GLY A 70 9.97 -22.90 5.36
N ASP A 71 9.71 -21.62 5.06
CA ASP A 71 8.38 -21.00 5.22
C ASP A 71 7.73 -21.22 6.61
N TRP A 72 8.54 -21.10 7.66
CA TRP A 72 8.12 -21.32 9.06
C TRP A 72 7.62 -22.74 9.35
N GLU A 73 8.04 -23.74 8.58
CA GLU A 73 7.69 -25.15 8.80
C GLU A 73 7.94 -25.57 10.26
N GLU A 74 6.88 -26.10 10.89
CA GLU A 74 6.86 -26.52 12.31
C GLU A 74 7.27 -25.44 13.34
N ALA A 75 7.30 -24.15 12.96
CA ALA A 75 7.80 -23.04 13.78
C ALA A 75 6.80 -21.88 13.90
N GLU A 76 5.50 -22.20 14.00
CA GLU A 76 4.41 -21.23 14.06
C GLU A 76 4.51 -20.30 15.29
N ASP A 77 4.96 -20.81 16.42
CA ASP A 77 5.21 -20.04 17.64
C ASP A 77 6.30 -18.98 17.42
N VAL A 78 7.39 -19.34 16.72
CA VAL A 78 8.47 -18.43 16.35
C VAL A 78 7.97 -17.38 15.35
N ARG A 79 7.18 -17.78 14.35
CA ARG A 79 6.58 -16.86 13.39
C ARG A 79 5.68 -15.83 14.07
N LEU A 80 4.83 -16.26 15.00
CA LEU A 80 3.96 -15.36 15.78
C LEU A 80 4.77 -14.45 16.72
N MET A 81 5.87 -14.95 17.29
CA MET A 81 6.81 -14.15 18.08
C MET A 81 7.46 -13.04 17.24
N MET A 82 7.82 -13.33 15.98
CA MET A 82 8.32 -12.33 15.03
C MET A 82 7.23 -11.32 14.62
N LYS A 83 6.01 -11.80 14.31
CA LYS A 83 4.86 -10.98 13.90
C LYS A 83 4.33 -10.04 14.99
N SER A 84 4.53 -10.38 16.26
CA SER A 84 3.95 -9.67 17.43
C SER A 84 4.72 -8.42 17.88
N ILE A 85 5.74 -8.00 17.14
CA ILE A 85 6.42 -6.72 17.41
C ILE A 85 5.47 -5.52 17.21
N PRO A 86 5.72 -4.37 17.85
CA PRO A 86 4.99 -3.14 17.55
C PRO A 86 5.19 -2.73 16.09
N ARG A 87 4.12 -2.79 15.30
CA ARG A 87 4.16 -2.67 13.83
C ARG A 87 4.11 -1.22 13.34
N PHE A 88 4.34 -1.06 12.05
CA PHE A 88 4.24 0.22 11.36
C PHE A 88 2.81 0.77 11.48
N GLY A 89 2.72 2.06 11.76
CA GLY A 89 1.49 2.81 11.97
C GLY A 89 0.98 2.82 13.41
N THR A 90 1.53 1.99 14.31
CA THR A 90 1.14 2.01 15.73
C THR A 90 1.57 3.32 16.41
N GLY A 91 2.59 4.02 15.90
CA GLY A 91 3.07 5.29 16.40
C GLY A 91 4.29 5.13 17.30
N GLY A 92 5.40 5.78 16.93
CA GLY A 92 6.64 5.79 17.71
C GLY A 92 7.35 4.43 17.78
N THR A 93 6.97 3.46 16.94
CA THR A 93 7.57 2.12 16.97
C THR A 93 8.86 2.06 16.17
N ARG A 94 9.59 0.95 16.33
CA ARG A 94 10.76 0.72 15.50
C ARG A 94 10.40 0.48 14.04
N ALA A 95 9.23 -0.09 13.78
CA ALA A 95 8.70 -0.22 12.43
C ALA A 95 8.36 1.14 11.80
N ASP A 96 7.83 2.10 12.56
CA ASP A 96 7.64 3.48 12.08
C ASP A 96 8.96 4.13 11.67
N TYR A 97 10.00 3.97 12.48
CA TYR A 97 11.34 4.43 12.14
C TYR A 97 11.84 3.82 10.82
N TRP A 98 11.71 2.51 10.66
CA TRP A 98 12.15 1.83 9.44
C TRP A 98 11.32 2.23 8.23
N ALA A 99 10.00 2.39 8.37
CA ALA A 99 9.13 2.84 7.30
C ALA A 99 9.55 4.22 6.76
N LEU A 100 9.83 5.17 7.66
CA LEU A 100 10.36 6.49 7.28
C LEU A 100 11.71 6.39 6.57
N ARG A 101 12.67 5.66 7.17
CA ARG A 101 14.01 5.51 6.58
C ARG A 101 13.98 4.84 5.21
N ILE A 102 13.19 3.79 5.05
CA ILE A 102 13.04 3.07 3.78
C ILE A 102 12.36 3.98 2.75
N GLY A 103 11.28 4.67 3.13
CA GLY A 103 10.56 5.60 2.26
C GLY A 103 11.46 6.74 1.76
N GLU A 104 12.21 7.37 2.65
CA GLU A 104 13.17 8.43 2.32
C GLU A 104 14.30 7.91 1.42
N THR A 105 14.91 6.78 1.79
CA THR A 105 16.01 6.18 1.01
C THR A 105 15.54 5.81 -0.40
N TYR A 106 14.38 5.16 -0.51
CA TYR A 106 13.77 4.85 -1.80
C TYR A 106 13.48 6.12 -2.61
N GLY A 107 12.88 7.13 -1.98
CA GLY A 107 12.56 8.40 -2.61
C GLY A 107 13.81 9.11 -3.16
N ASP A 108 14.87 9.17 -2.37
CA ASP A 108 16.14 9.78 -2.77
C ASP A 108 16.85 9.01 -3.88
N LEU A 109 16.81 7.68 -3.84
CA LEU A 109 17.39 6.84 -4.90
C LEU A 109 16.66 7.04 -6.23
N VAL A 110 15.32 7.04 -6.23
CA VAL A 110 14.54 7.27 -7.46
C VAL A 110 14.76 8.68 -7.99
N ARG A 111 14.68 9.70 -7.13
CA ARG A 111 14.87 11.09 -7.54
C ARG A 111 16.30 11.37 -8.02
N GLY A 112 17.28 10.77 -7.36
CA GLY A 112 18.70 10.92 -7.64
C GLY A 112 19.16 10.18 -8.89
N THR A 113 18.32 9.32 -9.48
CA THR A 113 18.66 8.48 -10.63
C THR A 113 17.78 8.84 -11.83
N PRO A 114 18.10 9.94 -12.56
CA PRO A 114 17.38 10.27 -13.78
C PRO A 114 17.59 9.19 -14.84
N THR A 115 16.73 9.18 -15.86
CA THR A 115 16.93 8.30 -17.03
C THR A 115 18.26 8.62 -17.75
N PRO A 116 18.76 7.74 -18.64
CA PRO A 116 19.94 8.03 -19.45
C PRO A 116 19.83 9.31 -20.30
N LYS A 117 18.61 9.77 -20.60
CA LYS A 117 18.34 11.04 -21.31
C LYS A 117 18.18 12.25 -20.38
N GLY A 118 18.35 12.08 -19.06
CA GLY A 118 18.23 13.15 -18.08
C GLY A 118 16.81 13.44 -17.57
N TYR A 119 15.80 12.68 -17.99
CA TYR A 119 14.43 12.85 -17.49
C TYR A 119 14.31 12.49 -16.01
N ARG A 120 13.59 13.33 -15.27
CA ARG A 120 13.31 13.11 -13.85
C ARG A 120 12.37 11.91 -13.68
N VAL A 121 12.63 11.17 -12.60
CA VAL A 121 11.78 10.07 -12.16
C VAL A 121 11.26 10.42 -10.77
N LEU A 122 9.94 10.36 -10.61
CA LEU A 122 9.24 10.76 -9.38
C LEU A 122 8.83 9.51 -8.59
N PRO A 123 9.26 9.39 -7.32
CA PRO A 123 8.92 8.25 -6.47
C PRO A 123 7.47 8.32 -5.99
N GLY A 124 6.76 7.21 -6.09
CA GLY A 124 5.49 6.97 -5.39
C GLY A 124 5.54 5.68 -4.59
N LEU A 125 4.54 5.46 -3.75
CA LEU A 125 4.38 4.22 -2.99
C LEU A 125 2.99 3.68 -3.24
N PHE A 126 2.80 3.06 -4.40
CA PHE A 126 1.50 2.67 -4.94
C PHE A 126 1.62 1.29 -5.61
N SER A 127 0.88 0.31 -5.08
CA SER A 127 0.87 -1.07 -5.57
C SER A 127 0.08 -1.31 -6.85
N HIS A 128 -0.80 -0.40 -7.27
CA HIS A 128 -1.75 -0.59 -8.39
C HIS A 128 -2.54 -1.91 -8.32
N GLY A 129 -2.80 -2.41 -7.10
CA GLY A 129 -3.53 -3.67 -6.89
C GLY A 129 -2.72 -4.95 -7.14
N THR A 130 -1.41 -4.86 -7.39
CA THR A 130 -0.54 -6.00 -7.75
C THR A 130 0.06 -6.73 -6.55
N VAL A 131 -0.47 -6.53 -5.35
CA VAL A 131 0.06 -7.10 -4.08
C VAL A 131 0.18 -8.63 -4.10
N ASN A 132 -0.81 -9.32 -4.68
CA ASN A 132 -0.77 -10.78 -4.82
C ASN A 132 0.27 -11.22 -5.85
N THR A 133 0.43 -10.48 -6.95
CA THR A 133 1.39 -10.80 -8.01
C THR A 133 2.84 -10.69 -7.53
N PHE A 134 3.12 -9.71 -6.68
CA PHE A 134 4.44 -9.58 -6.05
C PHE A 134 4.61 -10.57 -4.89
N GLY A 135 3.58 -10.75 -4.06
CA GLY A 135 3.57 -11.70 -2.95
C GLY A 135 3.81 -13.14 -3.38
N SER A 136 3.18 -13.59 -4.48
CA SER A 136 3.30 -14.96 -5.01
C SER A 136 4.71 -15.33 -5.46
N LYS A 137 5.57 -14.34 -5.70
CA LYS A 137 6.98 -14.51 -6.13
C LYS A 137 7.97 -14.31 -4.99
N LEU A 138 7.49 -14.01 -3.77
CA LEU A 138 8.31 -13.70 -2.61
C LEU A 138 8.24 -14.85 -1.59
N GLY A 139 9.41 -15.26 -1.07
CA GLY A 139 9.50 -16.22 0.03
C GLY A 139 8.91 -15.67 1.34
N ALA A 140 8.99 -16.44 2.43
CA ALA A 140 8.58 -15.94 3.74
C ALA A 140 9.39 -14.69 4.14
N THR A 141 8.78 -13.79 4.92
CA THR A 141 9.46 -12.55 5.38
C THR A 141 9.45 -12.41 6.90
N PRO A 142 10.47 -11.77 7.50
CA PRO A 142 10.64 -11.67 8.95
C PRO A 142 9.48 -11.02 9.71
N ASN A 143 8.59 -10.27 9.07
CA ASN A 143 7.34 -9.81 9.69
C ASN A 143 6.32 -10.94 9.97
N GLY A 144 6.70 -12.20 9.72
CA GLY A 144 5.88 -13.39 9.94
C GLY A 144 4.90 -13.69 8.81
N ARG A 145 5.07 -13.09 7.63
CA ARG A 145 4.31 -13.42 6.41
C ARG A 145 4.83 -14.73 5.82
N HIS A 146 3.93 -15.61 5.36
CA HIS A 146 4.31 -16.85 4.69
C HIS A 146 4.76 -16.60 3.25
N ALA A 147 5.45 -17.57 2.66
CA ALA A 147 5.81 -17.55 1.25
C ALA A 147 4.55 -17.50 0.38
N GLY A 148 4.59 -16.69 -0.67
CA GLY A 148 3.46 -16.54 -1.59
C GLY A 148 2.32 -15.64 -1.12
N ASP A 149 2.23 -15.34 0.19
CA ASP A 149 1.21 -14.45 0.73
C ASP A 149 1.34 -13.02 0.18
N PRO A 150 0.23 -12.27 0.10
CA PRO A 150 0.23 -10.90 -0.40
C PRO A 150 1.16 -9.98 0.42
N VAL A 151 1.84 -9.06 -0.26
CA VAL A 151 2.59 -7.99 0.42
C VAL A 151 1.66 -6.86 0.87
N ALA A 152 2.17 -5.99 1.75
CA ALA A 152 1.42 -4.84 2.23
C ALA A 152 0.94 -3.93 1.10
N HIS A 153 -0.25 -3.38 1.27
CA HIS A 153 -0.93 -2.61 0.23
C HIS A 153 -0.42 -1.16 0.18
N ASN A 154 0.22 -0.76 -0.92
CA ASN A 154 0.90 0.54 -1.03
C ASN A 154 1.94 0.71 0.09
N ALA A 155 1.84 1.81 0.84
CA ALA A 155 2.49 2.02 2.13
C ALA A 155 1.49 2.04 3.30
N ASN A 156 0.41 1.26 3.23
CA ASN A 156 -0.52 1.13 4.34
C ASN A 156 0.02 0.13 5.36
N PRO A 157 -0.11 0.40 6.67
CA PRO A 157 -0.01 -0.61 7.72
C PRO A 157 -0.86 -1.85 7.41
N ASP A 158 -0.30 -3.03 7.70
CA ASP A 158 -1.01 -4.30 7.53
C ASP A 158 -2.18 -4.45 8.51
N PRO A 159 -3.22 -5.22 8.17
CA PRO A 159 -4.34 -5.49 9.08
C PRO A 159 -3.91 -5.91 10.50
N GLY A 160 -4.61 -5.37 11.49
CA GLY A 160 -4.37 -5.61 12.92
C GLY A 160 -3.13 -4.92 13.50
N PHE A 161 -2.48 -3.98 12.79
CA PHE A 161 -1.26 -3.32 13.27
C PHE A 161 -1.44 -2.58 14.60
N LEU A 162 -2.66 -2.11 14.89
CA LEU A 162 -3.00 -1.42 16.13
C LEU A 162 -3.88 -2.33 17.01
N PRO A 163 -3.35 -2.88 18.12
CA PRO A 163 -4.14 -3.66 19.06
C PRO A 163 -5.34 -2.87 19.60
N GLY A 164 -6.51 -3.50 19.65
CA GLY A 164 -7.75 -2.89 20.16
C GLY A 164 -8.54 -2.04 19.14
N GLY A 165 -8.04 -1.87 17.91
CA GLY A 165 -8.81 -1.46 16.72
C GLY A 165 -9.34 -0.01 16.66
N GLY A 166 -9.75 0.58 17.79
CA GLY A 166 -10.57 1.80 17.82
C GLY A 166 -9.94 3.05 17.21
N GLY A 167 -8.60 3.14 17.15
CA GLY A 167 -7.86 4.25 16.53
C GLY A 167 -7.28 3.95 15.15
N ALA A 168 -7.54 2.76 14.59
CA ALA A 168 -6.79 2.26 13.44
C ALA A 168 -6.92 3.15 12.18
N PRO A 169 -8.09 3.69 11.79
CA PRO A 169 -8.19 4.57 10.62
C PRO A 169 -7.35 5.85 10.74
N THR A 170 -7.35 6.49 11.91
CA THR A 170 -6.58 7.73 12.17
C THR A 170 -5.08 7.46 12.24
N ALA A 171 -4.68 6.39 12.93
CA ALA A 171 -3.28 5.97 13.01
C ALA A 171 -2.74 5.62 11.61
N LYS A 172 -3.52 4.87 10.83
CA LYS A 172 -3.22 4.52 9.44
C LYS A 172 -3.09 5.75 8.54
N SER A 173 -4.01 6.71 8.66
CA SER A 173 -3.94 7.98 7.93
C SER A 173 -2.65 8.75 8.22
N THR A 174 -2.26 8.82 9.49
CA THR A 174 -1.03 9.48 9.93
C THR A 174 0.21 8.77 9.39
N ALA A 175 0.24 7.43 9.49
CA ALA A 175 1.34 6.60 9.02
C ALA A 175 1.58 6.75 7.50
N VAL A 176 0.49 6.71 6.72
CA VAL A 176 0.56 6.86 5.26
C VAL A 176 1.01 8.28 4.87
N ALA A 177 0.49 9.32 5.51
CA ALA A 177 0.90 10.70 5.23
C ALA A 177 2.38 10.96 5.60
N ALA A 178 2.89 10.30 6.65
CA ALA A 178 4.27 10.46 7.10
C ALA A 178 5.30 9.96 6.08
N VAL A 179 4.96 8.93 5.30
CA VAL A 179 5.86 8.32 4.30
C VAL A 179 5.63 8.82 2.87
N GLN A 180 4.73 9.81 2.68
CA GLN A 180 4.48 10.42 1.37
C GLN A 180 5.76 11.05 0.81
N PRO A 181 6.23 10.67 -0.41
CA PRO A 181 7.50 11.17 -0.96
C PRO A 181 7.56 12.67 -1.25
N ARG A 182 6.41 13.36 -1.37
CA ARG A 182 6.29 14.82 -1.62
C ARG A 182 6.94 15.32 -2.92
N TRP A 183 7.15 14.44 -3.90
CA TRP A 183 7.67 14.79 -5.25
C TRP A 183 6.60 14.79 -6.35
N GLY A 184 5.33 14.65 -6.00
CA GLY A 184 4.19 14.72 -6.92
C GLY A 184 3.56 13.37 -7.27
N ASN A 185 4.29 12.26 -7.16
CA ASN A 185 3.69 10.93 -7.21
C ASN A 185 3.18 10.51 -5.81
N THR A 186 2.15 9.67 -5.76
CA THR A 186 1.28 9.52 -4.60
C THR A 186 1.62 8.30 -3.73
N THR A 187 1.20 8.36 -2.47
CA THR A 187 1.06 7.22 -1.56
C THR A 187 -0.41 7.11 -1.16
N PRO A 188 -1.18 6.17 -1.73
CA PRO A 188 -2.61 6.09 -1.47
C PRO A 188 -2.93 5.51 -0.09
N LEU A 189 -3.72 6.27 0.68
CA LEU A 189 -4.41 5.78 1.88
C LEU A 189 -5.59 4.90 1.46
N GLN A 190 -5.59 3.64 1.86
CA GLN A 190 -6.69 2.70 1.60
C GLN A 190 -7.56 2.55 2.86
N LEU A 191 -8.84 2.91 2.75
CA LEU A 191 -9.83 2.81 3.82
C LEU A 191 -11.07 2.08 3.31
N ASP A 192 -11.57 1.17 4.14
CA ASP A 192 -12.84 0.48 3.93
C ASP A 192 -13.67 0.69 5.21
N LEU A 193 -14.83 1.35 5.07
CA LEU A 193 -15.72 1.69 6.17
C LEU A 193 -17.06 0.99 6.01
N ASP A 194 -17.60 0.48 7.12
CA ASP A 194 -18.96 -0.01 7.12
C ASP A 194 -19.97 1.14 7.00
N SER A 195 -20.95 0.95 6.12
CA SER A 195 -21.99 1.96 5.89
C SER A 195 -22.81 2.30 7.15
N SER A 196 -22.94 1.38 8.11
CA SER A 196 -23.61 1.63 9.38
C SER A 196 -22.82 2.59 10.27
N LEU A 197 -21.49 2.49 10.31
CA LEU A 197 -20.58 3.40 11.01
C LEU A 197 -20.65 4.82 10.46
N ALA A 198 -20.85 4.97 9.15
CA ALA A 198 -21.06 6.29 8.55
C ALA A 198 -22.43 6.90 8.90
N ARG A 199 -23.42 6.06 9.25
CA ARG A 199 -24.82 6.47 9.52
C ARG A 199 -25.13 6.70 11.00
N THR A 200 -24.24 6.33 11.92
CA THR A 200 -24.38 6.69 13.34
C THR A 200 -24.09 8.17 13.57
N LEU A 201 -24.62 8.75 14.66
CA LEU A 201 -24.45 10.17 14.99
C LEU A 201 -22.96 10.55 15.00
N GLY A 202 -22.55 11.47 14.10
CA GLY A 202 -21.18 11.96 13.97
C GLY A 202 -20.26 11.16 13.03
N GLY A 203 -20.74 10.09 12.39
CA GLY A 203 -19.95 9.27 11.46
C GLY A 203 -19.43 10.05 10.25
N ILE A 204 -20.31 10.81 9.57
CA ILE A 204 -19.95 11.65 8.43
C ILE A 204 -18.92 12.72 8.84
N ASP A 205 -19.14 13.43 9.95
CA ASP A 205 -18.21 14.47 10.43
C ASP A 205 -16.84 13.88 10.77
N SER A 206 -16.81 12.66 11.31
CA SER A 206 -15.56 11.94 11.58
C SER A 206 -14.79 11.59 10.30
N VAL A 207 -15.50 11.16 9.24
CA VAL A 207 -14.89 10.90 7.93
C VAL A 207 -14.37 12.19 7.30
N VAL A 208 -15.14 13.29 7.37
CA VAL A 208 -14.71 14.60 6.89
C VAL A 208 -13.46 15.07 7.64
N ALA A 209 -13.43 14.93 8.97
CA ALA A 209 -12.28 15.25 9.78
C ALA A 209 -11.05 14.41 9.39
N LEU A 210 -11.23 13.09 9.22
CA LEU A 210 -10.15 12.19 8.79
C LEU A 210 -9.55 12.60 7.44
N ILE A 211 -10.39 12.94 6.46
CA ILE A 211 -9.95 13.40 5.13
C ILE A 211 -9.19 14.72 5.22
N ARG A 212 -9.73 15.70 5.96
CA ARG A 212 -9.08 17.01 6.15
C ARG A 212 -7.73 16.87 6.82
N THR A 213 -7.66 16.12 7.93
CA THR A 213 -6.42 15.87 8.65
C THR A 213 -5.41 15.13 7.77
N HIS A 214 -5.82 14.13 6.98
CA HIS A 214 -4.90 13.43 6.07
C HIS A 214 -4.25 14.39 5.07
N ASN A 215 -5.05 15.29 4.48
CA ASN A 215 -4.56 16.30 3.55
C ASN A 215 -3.64 17.32 4.24
N GLU A 216 -3.98 17.76 5.45
CA GLU A 216 -3.15 18.68 6.25
C GLU A 216 -1.80 18.07 6.64
N LEU A 217 -1.76 16.76 6.90
CA LEU A 217 -0.52 16.01 7.12
C LEU A 217 0.31 15.82 5.83
N GLY A 218 -0.24 16.17 4.67
CA GLY A 218 0.42 16.10 3.37
C GLY A 218 0.16 14.82 2.59
N GLY A 219 -0.81 14.00 2.99
CA GLY A 219 -1.29 12.89 2.19
C GLY A 219 -1.95 13.36 0.89
N THR A 220 -1.80 12.59 -0.19
CA THR A 220 -2.14 13.05 -1.55
C THR A 220 -3.28 12.29 -2.21
N LEU A 221 -3.64 11.10 -1.72
CA LEU A 221 -4.72 10.30 -2.31
C LEU A 221 -5.38 9.41 -1.26
N ILE A 222 -6.71 9.38 -1.25
CA ILE A 222 -7.52 8.48 -0.43
C ILE A 222 -8.37 7.60 -1.36
N ASN A 223 -8.27 6.29 -1.18
CA ASN A 223 -9.20 5.31 -1.71
C ASN A 223 -10.11 4.88 -0.57
N LEU A 224 -11.39 5.27 -0.64
CA LEU A 224 -12.38 5.02 0.40
C LEU A 224 -13.52 4.16 -0.16
N ASN A 225 -13.75 3.00 0.46
CA ASN A 225 -15.02 2.28 0.35
C ASN A 225 -15.94 2.65 1.52
N VAL A 226 -17.23 2.83 1.22
CA VAL A 226 -18.31 2.88 2.20
C VAL A 226 -19.36 1.87 1.77
N ILE A 227 -19.32 0.68 2.36
CA ILE A 227 -20.06 -0.49 1.88
C ILE A 227 -20.68 -1.23 3.07
N SER A 228 -21.78 -1.96 2.89
CA SER A 228 -22.28 -2.86 3.94
C SER A 228 -21.42 -4.11 3.98
N ARG A 229 -20.95 -4.48 5.17
CA ARG A 229 -20.25 -5.74 5.41
C ARG A 229 -21.08 -6.92 4.94
N GLU A 230 -22.37 -6.95 5.26
CA GLU A 230 -23.29 -8.03 4.92
C GLU A 230 -23.43 -8.17 3.41
N GLN A 231 -23.62 -7.05 2.70
CA GLN A 231 -23.70 -7.04 1.23
C GLN A 231 -22.40 -7.51 0.58
N LEU A 232 -21.24 -7.07 1.10
CA LEU A 232 -19.94 -7.46 0.57
C LEU A 232 -19.70 -8.97 0.73
N LEU A 233 -20.02 -9.53 1.91
CA LEU A 233 -19.87 -10.97 2.17
C LEU A 233 -20.82 -11.79 1.29
N ALA A 234 -22.08 -11.37 1.15
CA ALA A 234 -23.04 -12.03 0.26
C ALA A 234 -22.56 -12.01 -1.20
N ALA A 235 -22.04 -10.88 -1.67
CA ALA A 235 -21.48 -10.74 -3.02
C ALA A 235 -20.15 -11.51 -3.21
N HIS A 236 -19.45 -11.84 -2.13
CA HIS A 236 -18.22 -12.65 -2.22
C HIS A 236 -18.54 -14.12 -2.45
N GLU A 237 -19.52 -14.65 -1.72
CA GLU A 237 -20.05 -16.00 -1.89
C GLU A 237 -20.74 -16.18 -3.25
N ASP A 238 -21.59 -15.22 -3.64
CA ASP A 238 -22.25 -15.20 -4.95
C ASP A 238 -22.06 -13.83 -5.63
N PRO A 239 -21.09 -13.68 -6.55
CA PRO A 239 -20.83 -12.41 -7.23
C PRO A 239 -22.00 -11.89 -8.08
N GLU A 240 -22.95 -12.73 -8.48
CA GLU A 240 -24.12 -12.29 -9.25
C GLU A 240 -25.26 -11.79 -8.36
N SER A 241 -25.21 -12.02 -7.04
CA SER A 241 -26.25 -11.58 -6.10
C SER A 241 -26.40 -10.06 -6.00
N HIS A 242 -25.30 -9.32 -6.25
CA HIS A 242 -25.27 -7.86 -6.19
C HIS A 242 -24.54 -7.32 -7.43
N PRO A 243 -25.17 -7.36 -8.63
CA PRO A 243 -24.50 -7.08 -9.89
C PRO A 243 -24.02 -5.62 -10.02
N ASP A 244 -24.70 -4.70 -9.33
CA ASP A 244 -24.39 -3.27 -9.31
C ASP A 244 -23.45 -2.87 -8.17
N LEU A 245 -22.93 -3.83 -7.39
CA LEU A 245 -22.00 -3.53 -6.30
C LEU A 245 -20.68 -3.02 -6.87
N VAL A 246 -20.42 -1.74 -6.68
CA VAL A 246 -19.16 -1.09 -7.07
C VAL A 246 -18.27 -0.96 -5.84
N VAL A 247 -17.01 -1.37 -5.98
CA VAL A 247 -15.99 -1.16 -4.96
C VAL A 247 -14.89 -0.27 -5.49
N ARG A 248 -14.31 0.51 -4.58
CA ARG A 248 -13.08 1.28 -4.78
C ARG A 248 -11.90 0.33 -4.68
N VAL A 249 -11.25 0.15 -5.83
CA VAL A 249 -9.96 -0.50 -5.98
C VAL A 249 -8.87 0.57 -5.78
N THR A 250 -7.61 0.23 -5.99
CA THR A 250 -6.50 1.17 -5.81
C THR A 250 -6.40 2.10 -7.01
N GLY A 251 -7.00 3.29 -6.90
CA GLY A 251 -6.98 4.34 -7.92
C GLY A 251 -8.15 4.33 -8.91
N TYR A 252 -9.01 3.30 -8.89
CA TYR A 252 -10.19 3.22 -9.76
C TYR A 252 -11.36 2.50 -9.05
N SER A 253 -12.55 2.56 -9.64
CA SER A 253 -13.72 1.84 -9.15
C SER A 253 -14.08 0.74 -10.15
N ALA A 254 -14.54 -0.41 -9.65
CA ALA A 254 -14.93 -1.54 -10.49
C ALA A 254 -16.15 -2.26 -9.90
N TYR A 255 -16.90 -2.93 -10.77
CA TYR A 255 -17.94 -3.86 -10.34
C TYR A 255 -17.29 -5.02 -9.59
N PHE A 256 -17.76 -5.31 -8.38
CA PHE A 256 -17.19 -6.33 -7.52
C PHE A 256 -17.17 -7.70 -8.22
N ARG A 257 -18.26 -8.05 -8.92
CA ARG A 257 -18.36 -9.29 -9.73
C ARG A 257 -17.32 -9.44 -10.83
N SER A 258 -16.77 -8.33 -11.33
CA SER A 258 -15.77 -8.36 -12.40
C SER A 258 -14.35 -8.63 -11.89
N LEU A 259 -14.16 -8.60 -10.57
CA LEU A 259 -12.88 -8.85 -9.93
C LEU A 259 -12.63 -10.35 -9.75
N SER A 260 -11.37 -10.75 -9.86
CA SER A 260 -10.97 -12.13 -9.56
C SER A 260 -11.29 -12.49 -8.10
N LYS A 261 -11.46 -13.79 -7.81
CA LYS A 261 -11.79 -14.25 -6.45
C LYS A 261 -10.73 -13.80 -5.44
N GLU A 262 -9.47 -13.83 -5.83
CA GLU A 262 -8.32 -13.43 -5.01
C GLU A 262 -8.37 -11.93 -4.69
N TYR A 263 -8.75 -11.09 -5.66
CA TYR A 263 -8.89 -9.65 -5.42
C TYR A 263 -10.10 -9.33 -4.54
N ARG A 264 -11.23 -10.01 -4.76
CA ARG A 264 -12.41 -9.88 -3.91
C ARG A 264 -12.11 -10.25 -2.46
N GLN A 265 -11.35 -11.33 -2.24
CA GLN A 265 -10.91 -11.75 -0.91
C GLN A 265 -10.13 -10.64 -0.20
N GLN A 266 -9.20 -9.95 -0.90
CA GLN A 266 -8.48 -8.83 -0.29
C GLN A 266 -9.41 -7.69 0.18
N VAL A 267 -10.49 -7.41 -0.55
CA VAL A 267 -11.47 -6.38 -0.14
C VAL A 267 -12.22 -6.84 1.11
N VAL A 268 -12.63 -8.12 1.14
CA VAL A 268 -13.29 -8.74 2.29
C VAL A 268 -12.40 -8.70 3.53
N ASP A 269 -11.14 -9.12 3.42
CA ASP A 269 -10.21 -9.19 4.54
C ASP A 269 -10.00 -7.82 5.20
N ARG A 270 -9.89 -6.76 4.38
CA ARG A 270 -9.78 -5.39 4.89
C ARG A 270 -11.05 -4.92 5.59
N MET A 271 -12.22 -5.26 5.04
CA MET A 271 -13.51 -4.91 5.64
C MET A 271 -13.73 -5.62 6.98
N LEU A 272 -13.29 -6.87 7.10
CA LEU A 272 -13.35 -7.63 8.35
C LEU A 272 -12.40 -7.03 9.40
N ALA A 273 -11.18 -6.66 9.00
CA ALA A 273 -10.20 -6.02 9.86
C ALA A 273 -10.61 -4.61 10.34
N ALA A 274 -11.45 -3.90 9.61
CA ALA A 274 -11.92 -2.57 9.98
C ALA A 274 -13.01 -2.56 11.08
N GLY A 275 -13.60 -3.71 11.39
CA GLY A 275 -14.65 -3.83 12.42
C GLY A 275 -14.33 -4.86 13.51
N ALA A 276 -13.05 -5.14 13.73
CA ALA A 276 -12.51 -5.89 14.86
C ALA A 276 -11.65 -4.96 15.73
#